data_AF-A0A6A3XZE4-F1
#
_entry.id   AF-A0A6A3XZE4-F1
#
_cell.length_a   1.000
_cell.length_b   1.000
_cell.length_c   1.000
_cell.angle_alpha   90.00
_cell.angle_beta   90.00
_cell.angle_gamma   90.00
#
_symmetry.space_group_name_H-M   'P 1'
#
loop_
_entity.id
_entity.type
_entity.pdbx_description
1 polymer ?
#
loop_
_entity_poly.entity_id
_entity_poly.type
_entity_poly.pdbx_seq_one_letter_code
_entity_poly.pdbx_strand_id
1 'polypeptide(L)'
;MAALDSPKTPKADYTAVMENADKTLTTQPSLPILASGGKPDMWEPVSARSGDCDYVNDLQTPSRSKSSCLPSPLRKLARSWMVLRWQLARNFFSVPLPVLTSMLDIKLGDLFVTLPICVAFIVSTAMQAINDREVEGSGGPPTFGLLVVFILTVRNNSVLLALTGISYERVLFYHKVAALVTIVLSGLHGLAYVLAYNKGEISGEGSMVFTGTVAFAAMVLMFVLSLGFVRRKFFELFLRTHWVLLVVVLVFAVMHGASTALIGVIPWGIDMAFRHAYRPRVYARGSVLGGNKTDSVDNVVSDKRMGIIARDQVTVTSLPGNILQLQFPRVRKDTGESFNYAAGQYVFLCVPSISSLQWHPFTISSSPHEPMVTFHIKALGDWTYKLQLMVAAVSGRDDVVAPFDILVDGPYGSLSIDIEDPNTYSHVVLFSGGIGMTPMRSIVNWLHHQVHHGGRFNVERVHFV
;
A
#
# COMPACT_ATOMS: atom_id res chain seq x y z
N MET A 1 -8.92 31.40 -47.31
CA MET A 1 -7.86 31.30 -46.30
C MET A 1 -8.47 30.53 -45.13
N ALA A 2 -8.03 29.27 -44.96
CA ALA A 2 -8.67 28.27 -44.10
C ALA A 2 -8.25 28.44 -42.63
N ALA A 3 -9.21 28.30 -41.70
CA ALA A 3 -8.96 28.14 -40.28
C ALA A 3 -9.27 26.68 -39.91
N LEU A 4 -8.30 25.99 -39.31
CA LEU A 4 -8.41 24.58 -38.91
C LEU A 4 -9.39 24.41 -37.73
N ASP A 5 -10.30 23.45 -37.87
CA ASP A 5 -11.16 22.92 -36.81
C ASP A 5 -10.36 22.18 -35.73
N SER A 6 -10.69 22.45 -34.46
CA SER A 6 -10.23 21.69 -33.29
C SER A 6 -11.12 20.45 -33.10
N PRO A 7 -10.57 19.26 -32.75
CA PRO A 7 -11.38 18.06 -32.63
C PRO A 7 -12.31 18.12 -31.40
N LYS A 8 -13.62 18.08 -31.65
CA LYS A 8 -14.67 17.96 -30.64
C LYS A 8 -14.60 16.58 -29.97
N THR A 9 -14.50 16.55 -28.64
CA THR A 9 -14.68 15.34 -27.83
C THR A 9 -16.11 14.81 -27.99
N PRO A 10 -16.32 13.48 -28.11
CA PRO A 10 -17.66 12.91 -28.19
C PRO A 10 -18.41 13.13 -26.87
N LYS A 11 -19.63 13.66 -26.93
CA LYS A 11 -20.54 13.73 -25.78
C LYS A 11 -20.92 12.30 -25.38
N ALA A 12 -20.61 11.91 -24.15
CA ALA A 12 -21.13 10.69 -23.55
C ALA A 12 -22.58 10.98 -23.09
N ASP A 13 -23.56 10.43 -23.81
CA ASP A 13 -24.95 10.38 -23.35
C ASP A 13 -25.03 9.35 -22.21
N TYR A 14 -25.26 9.85 -20.98
CA TYR A 14 -25.55 9.03 -19.81
C TYR A 14 -27.05 9.05 -19.55
N THR A 15 -27.71 7.91 -19.75
CA THR A 15 -29.09 7.68 -19.30
C THR A 15 -29.04 6.97 -17.95
N ALA A 16 -29.51 7.64 -16.90
CA ALA A 16 -29.68 7.02 -15.59
C ALA A 16 -30.81 5.97 -15.67
N VAL A 17 -30.49 4.70 -15.40
CA VAL A 17 -31.49 3.63 -15.31
C VAL A 17 -31.93 3.49 -13.86
N MET A 18 -33.01 4.15 -13.51
CA MET A 18 -33.90 3.74 -12.41
C MET A 18 -35.34 3.85 -12.93
N GLU A 19 -36.17 2.92 -12.46
CA GLU A 19 -37.58 2.69 -12.84
C GLU A 19 -37.80 1.95 -14.16
N ASN A 20 -37.78 0.60 -14.08
CA ASN A 20 -39.04 -0.13 -14.21
C ASN A 20 -38.87 -1.57 -13.71
N ALA A 21 -39.79 -1.93 -12.83
CA ALA A 21 -40.00 -3.27 -12.29
C ALA A 21 -40.50 -4.24 -13.37
N ASP A 22 -40.52 -5.52 -13.00
CA ASP A 22 -41.08 -6.67 -13.70
C ASP A 22 -40.25 -7.25 -14.84
N LYS A 23 -39.44 -8.26 -14.49
CA LYS A 23 -39.51 -9.60 -15.12
C LYS A 23 -38.73 -10.63 -14.30
N THR A 24 -39.47 -11.66 -13.91
CA THR A 24 -39.06 -12.92 -13.29
C THR A 24 -37.86 -13.58 -13.96
N LEU A 25 -36.76 -13.76 -13.22
CA LEU A 25 -35.64 -14.62 -13.61
C LEU A 25 -35.93 -16.08 -13.23
N THR A 26 -36.24 -16.90 -14.23
CA THR A 26 -36.20 -18.37 -14.12
C THR A 26 -34.75 -18.85 -14.15
N THR A 27 -34.27 -19.35 -13.02
CA THR A 27 -33.01 -20.10 -12.90
C THR A 27 -33.15 -21.46 -13.56
N GLN A 28 -32.25 -21.80 -14.49
CA GLN A 28 -32.03 -23.21 -14.89
C GLN A 28 -30.79 -23.80 -14.20
N PRO A 29 -30.80 -25.11 -13.87
CA PRO A 29 -29.78 -25.74 -13.05
C PRO A 29 -28.60 -26.26 -13.86
N SER A 30 -27.45 -26.29 -13.20
CA SER A 30 -26.16 -26.84 -13.59
C SER A 30 -26.19 -28.34 -13.98
N LEU A 31 -25.41 -28.73 -14.98
CA LEU A 31 -24.94 -30.11 -15.18
C LEU A 31 -23.44 -30.14 -15.59
N PRO A 32 -22.72 -31.26 -15.35
CA PRO A 32 -21.33 -31.25 -14.90
C PRO A 32 -20.30 -31.82 -15.90
N ILE A 33 -19.03 -31.44 -15.66
CA ILE A 33 -17.79 -32.24 -15.65
C ILE A 33 -17.43 -33.15 -16.85
N LEU A 34 -16.26 -32.83 -17.43
CA LEU A 34 -15.22 -33.67 -18.10
C LEU A 34 -15.63 -34.70 -19.17
N ALA A 35 -15.07 -34.51 -20.38
CA ALA A 35 -14.60 -35.62 -21.22
C ALA A 35 -13.36 -35.20 -22.04
N SER A 36 -12.29 -35.98 -21.87
CA SER A 36 -11.04 -35.95 -22.61
C SER A 36 -11.16 -36.62 -23.98
N GLY A 37 -10.39 -36.18 -24.98
CA GLY A 37 -9.95 -37.05 -26.08
C GLY A 37 -9.68 -36.34 -27.41
N GLY A 38 -8.43 -36.41 -27.89
CA GLY A 38 -8.06 -36.09 -29.28
C GLY A 38 -6.57 -35.77 -29.44
N LYS A 39 -5.79 -36.69 -30.05
CA LYS A 39 -4.35 -36.60 -30.32
C LYS A 39 -3.99 -35.59 -31.43
N PRO A 40 -2.73 -35.11 -31.51
CA PRO A 40 -2.26 -34.20 -32.57
C PRO A 40 -1.69 -34.97 -33.77
N ASP A 41 -2.08 -34.57 -34.98
CA ASP A 41 -1.45 -35.02 -36.23
C ASP A 41 -0.30 -34.10 -36.65
N MET A 42 0.73 -34.77 -37.16
CA MET A 42 2.09 -34.34 -37.42
C MET A 42 2.25 -34.09 -38.93
N TRP A 43 2.66 -32.91 -39.37
CA TRP A 43 3.14 -32.69 -40.74
C TRP A 43 4.22 -31.58 -40.81
N GLU A 44 5.43 -32.02 -41.11
CA GLU A 44 6.53 -31.32 -41.81
C GLU A 44 7.00 -32.32 -42.91
N PRO A 45 7.84 -31.98 -43.91
CA PRO A 45 8.41 -30.68 -44.33
C PRO A 45 8.38 -30.46 -45.87
N VAL A 46 8.66 -29.24 -46.35
CA VAL A 46 9.20 -29.04 -47.72
C VAL A 46 10.26 -27.92 -47.73
N SER A 47 11.40 -28.25 -48.32
CA SER A 47 12.58 -27.42 -48.57
C SER A 47 12.44 -26.58 -49.86
N ALA A 48 13.01 -25.37 -49.90
CA ALA A 48 13.92 -24.89 -50.95
C ALA A 48 14.22 -23.36 -50.90
N ARG A 49 15.54 -23.08 -50.92
CA ARG A 49 16.28 -22.03 -51.68
C ARG A 49 16.40 -20.57 -51.20
N SER A 50 17.66 -20.29 -50.80
CA SER A 50 18.62 -19.28 -51.29
C SER A 50 18.38 -17.78 -51.06
N GLY A 51 19.33 -17.18 -50.35
CA GLY A 51 19.60 -15.74 -50.34
C GLY A 51 20.68 -15.40 -49.31
N ASP A 52 21.93 -15.30 -49.76
CA ASP A 52 23.15 -14.97 -49.02
C ASP A 52 23.04 -13.73 -48.11
N CYS A 53 23.75 -13.76 -46.99
CA CYS A 53 24.73 -12.74 -46.58
C CYS A 53 25.51 -13.25 -45.36
N ASP A 54 26.74 -13.66 -45.62
CA ASP A 54 27.72 -14.15 -44.64
C ASP A 54 28.08 -13.07 -43.62
N TYR A 55 27.90 -13.42 -42.34
CA TYR A 55 28.20 -12.60 -41.17
C TYR A 55 29.37 -13.20 -40.41
N VAL A 56 30.53 -13.42 -41.05
CA VAL A 56 31.72 -13.92 -40.36
C VAL A 56 32.99 -13.36 -41.02
N ASN A 57 33.52 -12.26 -40.47
CA ASN A 57 34.95 -11.97 -40.28
C ASN A 57 35.16 -10.45 -40.14
N ASP A 58 35.02 -9.94 -38.91
CA ASP A 58 35.69 -8.71 -38.48
C ASP A 58 36.02 -8.84 -36.98
N LEU A 59 37.02 -9.68 -36.71
CA LEU A 59 37.74 -9.73 -35.44
C LEU A 59 39.14 -9.19 -35.68
N GLN A 60 39.40 -7.92 -35.36
CA GLN A 60 40.65 -7.47 -34.71
C GLN A 60 40.68 -5.96 -34.47
N THR A 61 40.00 -5.51 -33.42
CA THR A 61 40.49 -4.40 -32.59
C THR A 61 40.18 -4.72 -31.12
N PRO A 62 41.17 -4.71 -30.20
CA PRO A 62 40.90 -4.96 -28.80
C PRO A 62 40.25 -3.71 -28.19
N SER A 63 38.93 -3.67 -28.15
CA SER A 63 38.23 -2.72 -27.29
C SER A 63 38.64 -3.03 -25.84
N ARG A 64 39.22 -2.03 -25.18
CA ARG A 64 39.50 -2.05 -23.74
C ARG A 64 38.23 -2.44 -23.01
N SER A 65 38.15 -3.70 -22.57
CA SER A 65 37.17 -4.08 -21.57
C SER A 65 37.48 -3.22 -20.35
N LYS A 66 36.52 -2.38 -19.95
CA LYS A 66 36.48 -1.92 -18.57
C LYS A 66 36.29 -3.18 -17.75
N SER A 67 37.38 -3.66 -17.18
CA SER A 67 37.37 -4.69 -16.16
C SER A 67 36.39 -4.27 -15.07
N SER A 68 35.21 -4.87 -15.05
CA SER A 68 34.35 -4.87 -13.87
C SER A 68 34.99 -5.82 -12.86
N CYS A 69 36.03 -5.33 -12.19
CA CYS A 69 36.77 -6.10 -11.22
C CYS A 69 35.98 -6.17 -9.90
N LEU A 70 35.71 -7.42 -9.49
CA LEU A 70 35.22 -7.92 -8.18
C LEU A 70 33.69 -8.07 -7.96
N PRO A 71 33.21 -9.31 -7.75
CA PRO A 71 31.88 -9.58 -7.21
C PRO A 71 31.91 -9.38 -5.69
N SER A 72 31.27 -8.33 -5.18
CA SER A 72 31.14 -8.21 -3.73
C SER A 72 30.22 -9.32 -3.19
N PRO A 73 30.60 -10.04 -2.12
CA PRO A 73 29.74 -11.04 -1.48
C PRO A 73 28.39 -10.43 -1.08
N LEU A 74 28.38 -9.14 -0.72
CA LEU A 74 27.19 -8.36 -0.42
C LEU A 74 26.22 -8.23 -1.60
N ARG A 75 26.70 -8.08 -2.85
CA ARG A 75 25.82 -8.05 -4.04
C ARG A 75 25.23 -9.43 -4.34
N LYS A 76 25.99 -10.51 -4.13
CA LYS A 76 25.48 -11.88 -4.28
C LYS A 76 24.42 -12.20 -3.22
N LEU A 77 24.68 -11.83 -1.96
CA LEU A 77 23.72 -11.92 -0.86
C LEU A 77 22.48 -11.08 -1.12
N ALA A 78 22.62 -9.84 -1.57
CA ALA A 78 21.48 -8.99 -1.92
C ALA A 78 20.62 -9.59 -3.03
N ARG A 79 21.25 -10.15 -4.08
CA ARG A 79 20.52 -10.85 -5.16
C ARG A 79 19.82 -12.11 -4.66
N SER A 80 20.51 -12.93 -3.87
CA SER A 80 19.95 -14.15 -3.28
C SER A 80 18.77 -13.82 -2.36
N TRP A 81 18.90 -12.81 -1.51
CA TRP A 81 17.81 -12.30 -0.67
C TRP A 81 16.63 -11.80 -1.49
N MET A 82 16.87 -11.02 -2.54
CA MET A 82 15.80 -10.57 -3.43
C MET A 82 15.06 -11.76 -4.07
N VAL A 83 15.77 -12.75 -4.60
CA VAL A 83 15.14 -13.94 -5.20
C VAL A 83 14.31 -14.72 -4.17
N LEU A 84 14.87 -14.99 -2.99
CA LEU A 84 14.17 -15.67 -1.90
C LEU A 84 12.92 -14.92 -1.46
N ARG A 85 13.04 -13.60 -1.28
CA ARG A 85 11.92 -12.70 -0.98
C ARG A 85 10.82 -12.82 -2.03
N TRP A 86 11.17 -12.74 -3.31
CA TRP A 86 10.20 -12.81 -4.40
C TRP A 86 9.49 -14.17 -4.44
N GLN A 87 10.23 -15.26 -4.20
CA GLN A 87 9.68 -16.61 -4.13
C GLN A 87 8.72 -16.78 -2.96
N LEU A 88 9.11 -16.36 -1.75
CA LEU A 88 8.26 -16.45 -0.55
C LEU A 88 7.01 -15.57 -0.66
N ALA A 89 7.17 -14.34 -1.15
CA ALA A 89 6.06 -13.42 -1.33
C ALA A 89 5.04 -14.00 -2.32
N ARG A 90 5.48 -14.49 -3.48
CA ARG A 90 4.58 -15.01 -4.53
C ARG A 90 3.94 -16.35 -4.15
N ASN A 91 4.73 -17.29 -3.63
CA ASN A 91 4.28 -18.67 -3.47
C ASN A 91 3.60 -18.93 -2.13
N PHE A 92 3.78 -18.08 -1.13
CA PHE A 92 3.35 -18.38 0.23
C PHE A 92 2.54 -17.25 0.87
N PHE A 93 3.04 -16.02 0.85
CA PHE A 93 2.37 -14.90 1.53
C PHE A 93 1.35 -14.14 0.67
N SER A 94 1.24 -14.44 -0.63
CA SER A 94 0.28 -13.79 -1.54
C SER A 94 -0.80 -14.73 -2.07
N VAL A 95 -0.76 -16.02 -1.74
CA VAL A 95 -1.74 -17.00 -2.22
C VAL A 95 -3.04 -16.89 -1.41
N PRO A 96 -4.17 -16.48 -2.02
CA PRO A 96 -5.46 -16.42 -1.36
C PRO A 96 -6.06 -17.82 -1.19
N LEU A 97 -6.83 -17.99 -0.11
CA LEU A 97 -7.66 -19.17 0.16
C LEU A 97 -9.13 -18.78 -0.09
N PRO A 98 -9.83 -19.42 -1.05
CA PRO A 98 -11.13 -18.93 -1.57
C PRO A 98 -12.20 -18.59 -0.52
N VAL A 99 -12.29 -19.37 0.56
CA VAL A 99 -13.30 -19.17 1.63
C VAL A 99 -12.76 -18.31 2.78
N LEU A 100 -11.48 -18.44 3.10
CA LEU A 100 -10.89 -17.80 4.29
C LEU A 100 -10.42 -16.37 4.00
N THR A 101 -9.96 -16.10 2.78
CA THR A 101 -9.56 -14.75 2.34
C THR A 101 -10.78 -13.86 2.13
N SER A 102 -11.90 -14.37 1.62
CA SER A 102 -13.10 -13.58 1.37
C SER A 102 -13.76 -13.06 2.66
N MET A 103 -13.66 -13.80 3.77
CA MET A 103 -14.26 -13.42 5.05
C MET A 103 -13.29 -12.75 6.02
N LEU A 104 -12.03 -13.19 6.05
CA LEU A 104 -11.05 -12.80 7.09
C LEU A 104 -9.73 -12.24 6.54
N ASP A 105 -9.58 -12.14 5.20
CA ASP A 105 -8.33 -11.76 4.52
C ASP A 105 -7.11 -12.63 4.95
N ILE A 106 -7.36 -13.89 5.31
CA ILE A 106 -6.30 -14.83 5.70
C ILE A 106 -5.70 -15.44 4.42
N LYS A 107 -4.37 -15.37 4.31
CA LYS A 107 -3.57 -15.94 3.22
C LYS A 107 -2.89 -17.23 3.68
N LEU A 108 -2.36 -18.00 2.73
CA LEU A 108 -1.69 -19.28 3.02
C LEU A 108 -0.59 -19.14 4.09
N GLY A 109 0.24 -18.11 3.99
CA GLY A 109 1.29 -17.83 4.97
C GLY A 109 0.79 -17.54 6.38
N ASP A 110 -0.39 -16.94 6.54
CA ASP A 110 -0.95 -16.68 7.86
C ASP A 110 -1.39 -17.98 8.55
N LEU A 111 -1.97 -18.89 7.78
CA LEU A 111 -2.48 -20.15 8.28
C LEU A 111 -1.36 -21.07 8.78
N PHE A 112 -0.23 -21.10 8.07
CA PHE A 112 0.87 -22.01 8.37
C PHE A 112 2.01 -21.40 9.19
N VAL A 113 2.12 -20.07 9.27
CA VAL A 113 3.20 -19.41 10.03
C VAL A 113 2.64 -18.52 11.12
N THR A 114 1.83 -17.52 10.77
CA THR A 114 1.40 -16.51 11.75
C THR A 114 0.50 -17.09 12.84
N LEU A 115 -0.53 -17.85 12.48
CA LEU A 115 -1.47 -18.43 13.44
C LEU A 115 -0.81 -19.47 14.35
N PRO A 116 -0.01 -20.45 13.86
CA PRO A 116 0.67 -21.40 14.73
C PRO A 116 1.62 -20.71 15.72
N ILE A 117 2.35 -19.67 15.30
CA ILE A 117 3.21 -18.90 16.21
C ILE A 117 2.37 -18.21 17.28
N CYS A 118 1.28 -17.53 16.91
CA CYS A 118 0.41 -16.87 17.87
C CYS A 118 -0.19 -17.85 18.89
N VAL A 119 -0.67 -19.00 18.41
CA VAL A 119 -1.22 -20.06 19.27
C VAL A 119 -0.15 -20.62 20.20
N ALA A 120 1.06 -20.90 19.70
CA ALA A 120 2.15 -21.42 20.50
C ALA A 120 2.52 -20.47 21.65
N PHE A 121 2.65 -19.17 21.37
CA PHE A 121 2.93 -18.16 22.41
C PHE A 121 1.79 -18.04 23.44
N ILE A 122 0.53 -18.07 23.00
CA ILE A 122 -0.63 -18.00 23.90
C ILE A 122 -0.68 -19.23 24.80
N VAL A 123 -0.54 -20.43 24.22
CA VAL A 123 -0.58 -21.69 24.97
C VAL A 123 0.59 -21.78 25.94
N SER A 124 1.82 -21.46 25.53
CA SER A 124 2.98 -21.52 26.42
C SER A 124 2.83 -20.56 27.60
N THR A 125 2.37 -19.32 27.36
CA THR A 125 2.14 -18.33 28.42
C THR A 125 1.00 -18.74 29.33
N ALA A 126 -0.08 -19.30 28.79
CA ALA A 126 -1.20 -19.81 29.59
C ALA A 126 -0.75 -20.98 30.48
N MET A 127 0.09 -21.89 29.98
CA MET A 127 0.64 -22.99 30.76
C MET A 127 1.52 -22.46 31.91
N GLN A 128 2.45 -21.54 31.62
CA GLN A 128 3.29 -20.91 32.65
C GLN A 128 2.45 -20.16 33.71
N ALA A 129 1.38 -19.49 33.28
CA ALA A 129 0.50 -18.75 34.19
C ALA A 129 -0.35 -19.67 35.09
N ILE A 130 -0.94 -20.72 34.52
CA ILE A 130 -1.94 -21.55 35.22
C ILE A 130 -1.27 -22.68 36.00
N ASN A 131 -0.30 -23.38 35.40
CA ASN A 131 0.31 -24.56 35.99
C ASN A 131 1.47 -24.17 36.92
N ASP A 132 2.38 -23.35 36.40
CA ASP A 132 3.64 -23.04 37.08
C ASP A 132 3.54 -21.78 37.96
N ARG A 133 2.51 -20.95 37.72
CA ARG A 133 2.34 -19.61 38.31
C ARG A 133 3.60 -18.76 38.20
N GLU A 134 4.35 -18.97 37.13
CA GLU A 134 5.65 -18.35 36.94
C GLU A 134 5.48 -16.93 36.39
N VAL A 135 5.62 -15.93 37.27
CA VAL A 135 5.43 -14.52 36.90
C VAL A 135 6.57 -14.01 36.02
N GLU A 136 7.82 -14.31 36.37
CA GLU A 136 9.00 -13.78 35.65
C GLU A 136 9.07 -14.34 34.21
N GLY A 137 8.94 -15.65 34.03
CA GLY A 137 8.95 -16.30 32.72
C GLY A 137 7.79 -15.87 31.82
N SER A 138 6.59 -15.73 32.38
CA SER A 138 5.39 -15.34 31.60
C SER A 138 5.44 -13.90 31.06
N GLY A 139 6.36 -13.06 31.54
CA GLY A 139 6.57 -11.69 31.05
C GLY A 139 7.36 -11.59 29.74
N GLY A 140 8.10 -12.65 29.35
CA GLY A 140 8.87 -12.69 28.11
C GLY A 140 7.99 -12.64 26.83
N PRO A 141 7.00 -13.54 26.69
CA PRO A 141 6.07 -13.56 25.55
C PRO A 141 5.41 -12.20 25.21
N PRO A 142 4.75 -11.47 26.13
CA PRO A 142 4.19 -10.15 25.82
C PRO A 142 5.26 -9.12 25.48
N THR A 143 6.45 -9.21 26.07
CA THR A 143 7.58 -8.33 25.75
C THR A 143 8.05 -8.49 24.30
N PHE A 144 8.17 -9.73 23.81
CA PHE A 144 8.44 -10.00 22.39
C PHE A 144 7.28 -9.58 21.49
N GLY A 145 6.04 -9.78 21.92
CA GLY A 145 4.86 -9.28 21.23
C GLY A 145 4.92 -7.77 21.01
N LEU A 146 5.26 -7.03 22.06
CA LEU A 146 5.38 -5.56 22.02
C LEU A 146 6.50 -5.10 21.08
N LEU A 147 7.65 -5.78 21.08
CA LEU A 147 8.73 -5.56 20.09
C LEU A 147 8.19 -5.69 18.66
N VAL A 148 7.48 -6.77 18.35
CA VAL A 148 6.90 -7.00 17.01
C VAL A 148 5.87 -5.93 16.67
N VAL A 149 5.00 -5.55 17.60
CA VAL A 149 4.01 -4.47 17.41
C VAL A 149 4.68 -3.19 16.95
N PHE A 150 5.76 -2.78 17.64
CA PHE A 150 6.51 -1.56 17.31
C PHE A 150 7.29 -1.69 16.00
N ILE A 151 7.92 -2.82 15.68
CA ILE A 151 8.58 -3.03 14.39
C ILE A 151 7.58 -2.83 13.24
N LEU A 152 6.34 -3.28 13.42
CA LEU A 152 5.29 -3.19 12.41
C LEU A 152 4.57 -1.83 12.38
N THR A 153 5.01 -0.83 13.18
CA THR A 153 4.52 0.57 13.11
C THR A 153 5.09 1.33 11.91
N VAL A 154 4.90 0.79 10.71
CA VAL A 154 5.49 1.34 9.48
C VAL A 154 4.48 2.14 8.68
N ARG A 155 4.96 3.17 7.98
CA ARG A 155 4.20 3.90 6.96
C ARG A 155 4.42 3.31 5.56
N ASN A 156 3.58 3.69 4.61
CA ASN A 156 3.74 3.33 3.20
C ASN A 156 5.11 3.74 2.68
N ASN A 157 5.80 2.84 1.96
CA ASN A 157 7.18 3.03 1.47
C ASN A 157 8.24 3.19 2.57
N SER A 158 8.10 2.45 3.68
CA SER A 158 9.17 2.38 4.66
C SER A 158 10.34 1.52 4.17
N VAL A 159 11.53 1.79 4.71
CA VAL A 159 12.71 0.97 4.48
C VAL A 159 12.43 -0.49 4.85
N LEU A 160 11.64 -0.74 5.89
CA LEU A 160 11.25 -2.08 6.29
C LEU A 160 10.40 -2.78 5.22
N LEU A 161 9.43 -2.09 4.62
CA LEU A 161 8.65 -2.64 3.50
C LEU A 161 9.57 -2.91 2.29
N ALA A 162 10.49 -2.00 2.01
CA ALA A 162 11.44 -2.18 0.90
C ALA A 162 12.36 -3.38 1.12
N LEU A 163 12.79 -3.65 2.36
CA LEU A 163 13.65 -4.79 2.71
C LEU A 163 12.89 -6.12 2.73
N THR A 164 11.70 -6.13 3.33
CA THR A 164 10.89 -7.35 3.53
C THR A 164 10.07 -7.72 2.30
N GLY A 165 9.67 -6.74 1.49
CA GLY A 165 8.75 -6.94 0.37
C GLY A 165 7.31 -7.23 0.73
N ILE A 166 6.97 -7.16 2.01
CA ILE A 166 5.60 -7.31 2.48
C ILE A 166 4.85 -6.02 2.11
N SER A 167 3.65 -6.15 1.54
CA SER A 167 2.84 -4.97 1.22
C SER A 167 2.38 -4.27 2.50
N TYR A 168 2.17 -2.96 2.42
CA TYR A 168 1.73 -2.15 3.56
C TYR A 168 0.45 -2.67 4.22
N GLU A 169 -0.53 -3.06 3.40
CA GLU A 169 -1.80 -3.60 3.87
C GLU A 169 -1.60 -4.85 4.73
N ARG A 170 -0.64 -5.71 4.34
CA ARG A 170 -0.27 -6.92 5.08
C ARG A 170 0.48 -6.60 6.37
N VAL A 171 1.40 -5.63 6.35
CA VAL A 171 2.05 -5.19 7.59
C VAL A 171 1.04 -4.60 8.57
N LEU A 172 0.07 -3.80 8.09
CA LEU A 172 -0.98 -3.24 8.93
C LEU A 172 -1.90 -4.31 9.51
N PHE A 173 -2.19 -5.38 8.75
CA PHE A 173 -2.87 -6.56 9.27
C PHE A 173 -2.06 -7.21 10.39
N TYR A 174 -0.76 -7.47 10.18
CA TYR A 174 0.10 -8.07 11.19
C TYR A 174 0.27 -7.19 12.44
N HIS A 175 0.35 -5.87 12.31
CA HIS A 175 0.38 -4.96 13.45
C HIS A 175 -0.86 -5.13 14.35
N LYS A 176 -2.06 -5.26 13.76
CA LYS A 176 -3.31 -5.49 14.51
C LYS A 176 -3.33 -6.85 15.20
N VAL A 177 -2.90 -7.90 14.50
CA VAL A 177 -2.82 -9.26 15.07
C VAL A 177 -1.82 -9.30 16.21
N ALA A 178 -0.60 -8.77 16.00
CA ALA A 178 0.43 -8.70 17.04
C ALA A 178 -0.03 -7.89 18.25
N ALA A 179 -0.75 -6.76 18.05
CA ALA A 179 -1.27 -5.95 19.14
C ALA A 179 -2.31 -6.72 19.97
N LEU A 180 -3.25 -7.40 19.31
CA LEU A 180 -4.25 -8.22 19.98
C LEU A 180 -3.60 -9.37 20.77
N VAL A 181 -2.68 -10.11 20.14
CA VAL A 181 -1.94 -11.20 20.80
C VAL A 181 -1.15 -10.67 21.99
N THR A 182 -0.47 -9.54 21.87
CA THR A 182 0.29 -8.91 22.97
C THR A 182 -0.61 -8.55 24.15
N ILE A 183 -1.82 -8.04 23.90
CA ILE A 183 -2.80 -7.76 24.96
C ILE A 183 -3.24 -9.06 25.65
N VAL A 184 -3.53 -10.13 24.90
CA VAL A 184 -3.89 -11.43 25.48
C VAL A 184 -2.74 -12.00 26.33
N LEU A 185 -1.51 -11.98 25.81
CA LEU A 185 -0.32 -12.44 26.53
C LEU A 185 -0.08 -11.61 27.80
N SER A 186 -0.25 -10.30 27.74
CA SER A 186 -0.11 -9.41 28.89
C SER A 186 -1.18 -9.67 29.96
N GLY A 187 -2.40 -10.00 29.52
CA GLY A 187 -3.49 -10.42 30.41
C GLY A 187 -3.19 -11.75 31.10
N LEU A 188 -2.63 -12.73 30.38
CA LEU A 188 -2.19 -14.01 30.97
C LEU A 188 -1.02 -13.83 31.95
N HIS A 189 -0.06 -12.96 31.64
CA HIS A 189 1.01 -12.58 32.58
C HIS A 189 0.45 -11.92 33.85
N GLY A 190 -0.49 -10.98 33.70
CA GLY A 190 -1.22 -10.40 34.83
C GLY A 190 -2.01 -11.44 35.64
N LEU A 191 -2.59 -12.44 34.98
CA LEU A 191 -3.25 -13.57 35.64
C LEU A 191 -2.26 -14.43 36.43
N ALA A 192 -1.06 -14.71 35.89
CA ALA A 192 0.00 -15.42 36.61
C ALA A 192 0.33 -14.70 37.92
N TYR A 193 0.48 -13.37 37.87
CA TYR A 193 0.70 -12.53 39.05
C TYR A 193 -0.44 -12.67 40.06
N VAL A 194 -1.70 -12.52 39.63
CA VAL A 194 -2.86 -12.62 40.54
C VAL A 194 -2.94 -14.00 41.19
N LEU A 195 -2.67 -15.07 40.44
CA LEU A 195 -2.69 -16.45 40.96
C LEU A 195 -1.56 -16.70 41.99
N ALA A 196 -0.35 -16.22 41.71
CA ALA A 196 0.79 -16.33 42.63
C ALA A 196 0.55 -15.49 43.90
N TYR A 197 0.00 -14.27 43.75
CA TYR A 197 -0.33 -13.40 44.87
C TYR A 197 -1.39 -14.01 45.80
N ASN A 198 -2.49 -14.54 45.24
CA ASN A 198 -3.55 -15.18 46.02
C ASN A 198 -3.07 -16.40 46.81
N LYS A 199 -1.98 -17.05 46.37
CA LYS A 199 -1.34 -18.15 47.09
C LYS A 199 -0.32 -17.70 48.13
N GLY A 200 0.02 -16.41 48.18
CA GLY A 200 1.08 -15.89 49.02
C GLY A 200 2.50 -16.22 48.54
N GLU A 201 2.66 -16.59 47.26
CA GLU A 201 3.98 -16.88 46.66
C GLU A 201 4.76 -15.58 46.35
N ILE A 202 4.05 -14.46 46.22
CA ILE A 202 4.62 -13.12 45.98
C ILE A 202 3.92 -12.06 46.84
N SER A 203 4.64 -10.99 47.21
CA SER A 203 4.08 -9.86 47.94
C SER A 203 3.42 -8.84 47.00
N GLY A 204 2.33 -8.23 47.47
CA GLY A 204 1.48 -7.31 46.70
C GLY A 204 2.02 -5.88 46.56
N GLU A 205 3.15 -5.59 47.20
CA GLU A 205 3.71 -4.25 47.25
C GLU A 205 4.91 -4.15 46.30
N GLY A 206 4.74 -3.42 45.21
CA GLY A 206 5.85 -3.19 44.29
C GLY A 206 5.51 -2.20 43.19
N SER A 207 6.51 -1.38 42.84
CA SER A 207 6.47 -0.48 41.67
C SER A 207 6.09 -1.22 40.38
N MET A 208 6.42 -2.52 40.28
CA MET A 208 6.15 -3.35 39.11
C MET A 208 4.65 -3.62 38.89
N VAL A 209 3.88 -3.79 39.95
CA VAL A 209 2.42 -4.03 39.86
C VAL A 209 1.73 -2.79 39.31
N PHE A 210 2.11 -1.62 39.83
CA PHE A 210 1.62 -0.34 39.35
C PHE A 210 1.97 -0.11 37.88
N THR A 211 3.25 -0.25 37.52
CA THR A 211 3.69 -0.01 36.14
C THR A 211 3.06 -0.97 35.13
N GLY A 212 2.97 -2.26 35.48
CA GLY A 212 2.33 -3.29 34.67
C GLY A 212 0.83 -3.05 34.49
N THR A 213 0.12 -2.68 35.56
CA THR A 213 -1.32 -2.37 35.52
C THR A 213 -1.61 -1.16 34.64
N VAL A 214 -0.82 -0.08 34.77
CA VAL A 214 -0.97 1.12 33.95
C VAL A 214 -0.69 0.81 32.47
N ALA A 215 0.38 0.07 32.18
CA ALA A 215 0.70 -0.35 30.81
C ALA A 215 -0.43 -1.21 30.20
N PHE A 216 -0.94 -2.20 30.94
CA PHE A 216 -2.01 -3.07 30.48
C PHE A 216 -3.32 -2.31 30.24
N ALA A 217 -3.73 -1.46 31.18
CA ALA A 217 -4.93 -0.63 31.04
C ALA A 217 -4.82 0.30 29.83
N ALA A 218 -3.65 0.91 29.60
CA ALA A 218 -3.41 1.75 28.43
C ALA A 218 -3.49 0.96 27.12
N MET A 219 -2.93 -0.26 27.06
CA MET A 219 -3.04 -1.13 25.88
C MET A 219 -4.50 -1.53 25.58
N VAL A 220 -5.28 -1.90 26.60
CA VAL A 220 -6.70 -2.24 26.45
C VAL A 220 -7.51 -1.03 25.98
N LEU A 221 -7.30 0.13 26.59
CA LEU A 221 -7.98 1.37 26.18
C LEU A 221 -7.62 1.75 24.73
N MET A 222 -6.35 1.64 24.37
CA MET A 222 -5.86 1.89 23.02
C MET A 222 -6.51 0.94 22.00
N PHE A 223 -6.71 -0.34 22.35
CA PHE A 223 -7.43 -1.30 21.51
C PHE A 223 -8.91 -0.93 21.32
N VAL A 224 -9.62 -0.60 22.41
CA VAL A 224 -11.04 -0.22 22.36
C VAL A 224 -11.25 1.01 21.47
N LEU A 225 -10.41 2.04 21.62
CA LEU A 225 -10.47 3.25 20.79
C LEU A 225 -10.06 3.00 19.32
N SER A 226 -9.35 1.90 19.06
CA SER A 226 -8.91 1.49 17.71
C SER A 226 -9.91 0.59 16.98
N LEU A 227 -11.03 0.23 17.62
CA LEU A 227 -12.11 -0.57 17.01
C LEU A 227 -12.66 0.14 15.77
N GLY A 228 -13.04 -0.65 14.77
CA GLY A 228 -13.49 -0.13 13.47
C GLY A 228 -14.67 0.82 13.57
N PHE A 229 -15.61 0.58 14.50
CA PHE A 229 -16.73 1.48 14.76
C PHE A 229 -16.29 2.86 15.24
N VAL A 230 -15.38 2.92 16.22
CA VAL A 230 -14.87 4.17 16.79
C VAL A 230 -14.03 4.92 15.77
N ARG A 231 -13.05 4.25 15.15
CA ARG A 231 -12.15 4.87 14.17
C ARG A 231 -12.88 5.44 12.95
N ARG A 232 -13.96 4.80 12.49
CA ARG A 232 -14.75 5.30 11.35
C ARG A 232 -15.60 6.52 11.69
N LYS A 233 -16.10 6.62 12.92
CA LYS A 233 -16.98 7.73 13.35
C LYS A 233 -16.20 8.90 13.95
N PHE A 234 -15.12 8.61 14.68
CA PHE A 234 -14.33 9.58 15.45
C PHE A 234 -12.84 9.42 15.16
N PHE A 235 -12.45 9.61 13.89
CA PHE A 235 -11.08 9.38 13.43
C PHE A 235 -10.04 10.26 14.16
N GLU A 236 -10.35 11.54 14.38
CA GLU A 236 -9.46 12.48 15.09
C GLU A 236 -9.22 12.08 16.54
N LEU A 237 -10.27 11.65 17.25
CA LEU A 237 -10.16 11.15 18.62
C LEU A 237 -9.29 9.90 18.66
N PHE A 238 -9.57 8.92 17.79
CA PHE A 238 -8.76 7.72 17.63
C PHE A 238 -7.30 8.09 17.43
N LEU A 239 -6.98 8.94 16.45
CA LEU A 239 -5.60 9.27 16.12
C LEU A 239 -4.86 9.91 17.31
N ARG A 240 -5.45 10.93 17.95
CA ARG A 240 -4.81 11.67 19.06
C ARG A 240 -4.61 10.77 20.28
N THR A 241 -5.63 10.04 20.68
CA THR A 241 -5.57 9.12 21.82
C THR A 241 -4.58 7.99 21.58
N HIS A 242 -4.50 7.45 20.37
CA HIS A 242 -3.54 6.40 20.02
C HIS A 242 -2.10 6.86 20.20
N TRP A 243 -1.76 8.10 19.81
CA TRP A 243 -0.43 8.67 20.04
C TRP A 243 -0.11 8.88 21.52
N VAL A 244 -1.05 9.44 22.30
CA VAL A 244 -0.85 9.67 23.73
C VAL A 244 -0.70 8.34 24.47
N LEU A 245 -1.60 7.38 24.22
CA LEU A 245 -1.56 6.06 24.84
C LEU A 245 -0.35 5.24 24.40
N LEU A 246 0.13 5.39 23.16
CA LEU A 246 1.38 4.78 22.71
C LEU A 246 2.57 5.22 23.58
N VAL A 247 2.66 6.52 23.90
CA VAL A 247 3.73 7.04 24.77
C VAL A 247 3.59 6.47 26.18
N VAL A 248 2.37 6.42 26.72
CA VAL A 248 2.10 5.82 28.04
C VAL A 248 2.51 4.35 28.06
N VAL A 249 2.07 3.54 27.08
CA VAL A 249 2.44 2.13 26.96
C VAL A 249 3.94 1.97 26.89
N LEU A 250 4.64 2.77 26.07
CA LEU A 250 6.09 2.65 25.92
C LEU A 250 6.83 2.94 27.22
N VAL A 251 6.50 4.05 27.91
CA VAL A 251 7.17 4.44 29.16
C VAL A 251 6.91 3.40 30.26
N PHE A 252 5.65 3.04 30.48
CA PHE A 252 5.30 2.13 31.57
C PHE A 252 5.73 0.69 31.29
N ALA A 253 5.71 0.22 30.04
CA ALA A 253 6.23 -1.10 29.70
C ALA A 253 7.75 -1.19 29.90
N VAL A 254 8.51 -0.15 29.56
CA VAL A 254 9.96 -0.10 29.81
C VAL A 254 10.25 -0.06 31.31
N MET A 255 9.52 0.74 32.09
CA MET A 255 9.62 0.76 33.55
C MET A 255 9.23 -0.58 34.19
N HIS A 256 8.36 -1.34 33.54
CA HIS A 256 7.94 -2.69 33.95
C HIS A 256 8.91 -3.80 33.47
N GLY A 257 10.00 -3.47 32.78
CA GLY A 257 11.03 -4.43 32.36
C GLY A 257 11.00 -4.85 30.89
N ALA A 258 10.05 -4.37 30.08
CA ALA A 258 9.96 -4.66 28.65
C ALA A 258 10.87 -3.76 27.79
N SER A 259 12.12 -3.58 28.19
CA SER A 259 13.08 -2.67 27.55
C SER A 259 13.40 -3.03 26.09
N THR A 260 13.25 -4.31 25.72
CA THR A 260 13.45 -4.78 24.33
C THR A 260 12.46 -4.14 23.35
N ALA A 261 11.30 -3.65 23.81
CA ALA A 261 10.35 -2.92 22.98
C ALA A 261 10.96 -1.68 22.30
N LEU A 262 11.98 -1.06 22.92
CA LEU A 262 12.70 0.10 22.36
C LEU A 262 13.41 -0.23 21.04
N ILE A 263 13.87 -1.47 20.87
CA ILE A 263 14.48 -1.94 19.61
C ILE A 263 13.46 -1.83 18.47
N GLY A 264 12.18 -2.09 18.76
CA GLY A 264 11.10 -2.01 17.77
C GLY A 264 10.77 -0.59 17.32
N VAL A 265 11.15 0.43 18.09
CA VAL A 265 10.94 1.85 17.73
C VAL A 265 12.00 2.32 16.71
N ILE A 266 13.16 1.66 16.65
CA ILE A 266 14.29 2.05 15.79
C ILE A 266 13.89 2.11 14.29
N PRO A 267 13.25 1.08 13.69
CA PRO A 267 12.82 1.13 12.30
C PRO A 267 11.90 2.30 11.98
N TRP A 268 10.97 2.62 12.90
CA TRP A 268 10.08 3.77 12.76
C TRP A 268 10.85 5.10 12.82
N GLY A 269 11.81 5.22 13.73
CA GLY A 269 12.68 6.41 13.82
C GLY A 269 13.50 6.64 12.53
N ILE A 270 14.04 5.58 11.95
CA ILE A 270 14.76 5.63 10.66
C ILE A 270 13.81 6.08 9.54
N ASP A 271 12.60 5.51 9.47
CA ASP A 271 11.59 5.89 8.47
C ASP A 271 11.19 7.37 8.61
N MET A 272 11.00 7.86 9.84
CA MET A 272 10.65 9.24 10.11
C MET A 272 11.77 10.20 9.72
N ALA A 273 13.03 9.87 10.04
CA ALA A 273 14.19 10.63 9.63
C ALA A 273 14.33 10.69 8.09
N PHE A 274 14.12 9.55 7.40
CA PHE A 274 14.12 9.52 5.94
C PHE A 274 13.03 10.44 5.35
N ARG A 275 11.82 10.44 5.92
CA ARG A 275 10.70 11.25 5.41
C ARG A 275 10.82 12.74 5.68
N HIS A 276 11.30 13.14 6.85
CA HIS A 276 11.33 14.56 7.23
C HIS A 276 12.67 15.23 6.98
N ALA A 277 13.77 14.49 7.07
CA ALA A 277 15.11 15.05 6.91
C ALA A 277 15.69 14.82 5.51
N TYR A 278 15.49 13.63 4.92
CA TYR A 278 16.12 13.26 3.66
C TYR A 278 15.27 13.64 2.45
N ARG A 279 14.01 13.19 2.40
CA ARG A 279 13.11 13.40 1.25
C ARG A 279 12.94 14.88 0.87
N PRO A 280 12.47 15.78 1.73
CA PRO A 280 12.31 17.20 1.39
C PRO A 280 13.62 17.87 0.96
N ARG A 281 14.76 17.52 1.57
CA ARG A 281 16.06 18.11 1.23
C ARG A 281 16.57 17.65 -0.12
N VAL A 282 16.43 16.37 -0.45
CA VAL A 282 16.77 15.83 -1.77
C VAL A 282 15.83 16.40 -2.84
N TYR A 283 14.53 16.54 -2.53
CA TYR A 283 13.56 17.10 -3.47
C TYR A 283 13.77 18.61 -3.73
N ALA A 284 14.22 19.38 -2.74
CA ALA A 284 14.48 20.81 -2.91
C ALA A 284 15.88 21.14 -3.49
N ARG A 285 16.88 20.28 -3.31
CA ARG A 285 18.29 20.57 -3.65
C ARG A 285 18.96 19.58 -4.60
N GLY A 286 18.27 18.53 -5.05
CA GLY A 286 18.79 17.52 -5.98
C GLY A 286 19.79 16.51 -5.40
N SER A 287 20.48 16.84 -4.30
CA SER A 287 21.39 15.94 -3.56
C SER A 287 21.65 16.48 -2.14
N VAL A 288 22.03 15.59 -1.19
CA VAL A 288 22.43 15.97 0.19
C VAL A 288 23.90 16.41 0.25
N LEU A 289 24.77 15.76 -0.54
CA LEU A 289 26.12 16.28 -0.78
C LEU A 289 26.01 17.26 -1.93
N GLY A 290 26.23 18.54 -1.65
CA GLY A 290 26.23 19.60 -2.66
C GLY A 290 27.19 19.27 -3.79
N GLY A 291 26.64 18.72 -4.88
CA GLY A 291 27.37 18.58 -6.13
C GLY A 291 27.31 19.93 -6.83
N ASN A 292 28.46 20.58 -6.96
CA ASN A 292 28.62 21.67 -7.92
C ASN A 292 28.07 21.19 -9.27
N LYS A 293 27.10 21.93 -9.81
CA LYS A 293 26.64 21.73 -11.18
C LYS A 293 27.82 22.02 -12.10
N THR A 294 28.50 20.98 -12.58
CA THR A 294 29.24 21.06 -13.83
C THR A 294 28.29 20.60 -14.92
N ASP A 295 27.89 21.55 -15.77
CA ASP A 295 27.11 21.32 -16.98
C ASP A 295 27.76 20.22 -17.81
N SER A 296 27.22 19.02 -17.71
CA SER A 296 27.56 17.90 -18.57
C SER A 296 26.25 17.38 -19.15
N VAL A 297 25.97 17.88 -20.35
CA VAL A 297 25.08 17.26 -21.33
C VAL A 297 25.53 15.79 -21.47
N ASP A 298 24.57 14.87 -21.50
CA ASP A 298 24.75 13.41 -21.59
C ASP A 298 24.83 12.64 -20.26
N ASN A 299 23.67 12.46 -19.63
CA ASN A 299 23.34 11.24 -18.87
C ASN A 299 21.81 11.01 -18.88
N VAL A 300 21.28 10.60 -20.03
CA VAL A 300 19.94 10.01 -20.15
C VAL A 300 20.02 8.58 -19.62
N VAL A 301 19.97 8.41 -18.30
CA VAL A 301 19.29 7.36 -17.52
C VAL A 301 19.50 7.77 -16.05
N SER A 302 18.68 8.69 -15.54
CA SER A 302 18.64 8.97 -14.10
C SER A 302 17.50 8.20 -13.48
N ASP A 303 17.86 7.31 -12.56
CA ASP A 303 16.98 6.39 -11.87
C ASP A 303 16.05 7.16 -10.90
N LYS A 304 14.78 7.30 -11.32
CA LYS A 304 13.54 7.34 -10.53
C LYS A 304 13.59 8.01 -9.15
N ARG A 305 13.05 9.24 -8.98
CA ARG A 305 12.42 9.68 -7.71
C ARG A 305 11.32 10.74 -7.92
N MET A 306 10.07 10.28 -7.89
CA MET A 306 8.89 11.14 -7.69
C MET A 306 9.05 12.01 -6.44
N GLY A 307 8.84 13.32 -6.62
CA GLY A 307 8.97 14.40 -5.63
C GLY A 307 8.07 15.57 -6.01
N ILE A 308 8.09 16.63 -5.18
CA ILE A 308 7.23 17.84 -5.21
C ILE A 308 6.76 18.18 -6.64
N ILE A 309 5.44 18.19 -6.85
CA ILE A 309 4.84 18.78 -8.04
C ILE A 309 4.61 20.25 -7.73
N ALA A 310 5.30 21.09 -8.50
CA ALA A 310 5.25 22.54 -8.35
C ALA A 310 3.84 23.05 -8.67
N ARG A 311 3.41 24.06 -7.92
CA ARG A 311 2.07 24.65 -8.01
C ARG A 311 1.64 25.07 -9.41
N ASP A 312 2.57 25.48 -10.27
CA ASP A 312 2.33 25.89 -11.67
C ASP A 312 1.93 24.74 -12.60
N GLN A 313 2.18 23.49 -12.17
CA GLN A 313 1.79 22.27 -12.89
C GLN A 313 0.51 21.65 -12.34
N VAL A 314 -0.03 22.19 -11.24
CA VAL A 314 -1.23 21.65 -10.60
C VAL A 314 -2.43 22.53 -10.96
N THR A 315 -3.44 21.92 -11.55
CA THR A 315 -4.74 22.57 -11.80
C THR A 315 -5.74 22.07 -10.79
N VAL A 316 -6.53 22.98 -10.23
CA VAL A 316 -7.57 22.65 -9.26
C VAL A 316 -8.90 23.27 -9.66
N THR A 317 -9.94 22.44 -9.63
CA THR A 317 -11.30 22.81 -10.05
C THR A 317 -12.29 22.36 -8.99
N SER A 318 -13.17 23.26 -8.56
CA SER A 318 -14.25 22.92 -7.62
C SER A 318 -15.43 22.34 -8.38
N LEU A 319 -15.87 21.14 -8.00
CA LEU A 319 -17.01 20.46 -8.59
C LEU A 319 -18.22 20.47 -7.61
N PRO A 320 -19.46 20.30 -8.12
CA PRO A 320 -20.64 20.15 -7.29
C PRO A 320 -20.50 19.01 -6.26
N GLY A 321 -21.18 19.15 -5.11
CA GLY A 321 -21.20 18.10 -4.07
C GLY A 321 -19.99 18.10 -3.13
N ASN A 322 -19.31 19.25 -2.96
CA ASN A 322 -18.10 19.42 -2.14
C ASN A 322 -16.95 18.52 -2.59
N ILE A 323 -16.75 18.44 -3.91
CA ILE A 323 -15.69 17.66 -4.53
C ILE A 323 -14.69 18.62 -5.15
N LEU A 324 -13.42 18.37 -4.90
CA LEU A 324 -12.31 19.06 -5.51
C LEU A 324 -11.64 18.14 -6.54
N GLN A 325 -11.56 18.59 -7.78
CA GLN A 325 -10.76 17.94 -8.80
C GLN A 325 -9.35 18.52 -8.78
N LEU A 326 -8.36 17.68 -8.61
CA LEU A 326 -6.95 18.05 -8.62
C LEU A 326 -6.24 17.31 -9.76
N GLN A 327 -5.50 18.04 -10.59
CA GLN A 327 -4.83 17.49 -11.77
C GLN A 327 -3.40 17.97 -11.90
N PHE A 328 -2.52 17.10 -12.39
CA PHE A 328 -1.18 17.49 -12.84
C PHE A 328 -0.77 16.64 -14.06
N PRO A 329 0.13 17.13 -14.93
CA PRO A 329 0.51 16.39 -16.13
C PRO A 329 1.25 15.10 -15.78
N ARG A 330 0.88 13.99 -16.44
CA ARG A 330 1.52 12.68 -16.25
C ARG A 330 3.00 12.72 -16.56
N VAL A 331 3.37 13.46 -17.60
CA VAL A 331 4.76 13.76 -17.91
C VAL A 331 5.07 15.13 -17.32
N ARG A 332 5.99 15.16 -16.36
CA ARG A 332 6.41 16.40 -15.69
C ARG A 332 7.04 17.37 -16.69
N LYS A 333 6.65 18.64 -16.61
CA LYS A 333 7.17 19.68 -17.52
C LYS A 333 8.63 20.02 -17.24
N ASP A 334 9.05 19.91 -15.99
CA ASP A 334 10.37 20.31 -15.51
C ASP A 334 11.41 19.18 -15.63
N THR A 335 11.02 17.93 -15.37
CA THR A 335 11.94 16.78 -15.43
C THR A 335 11.75 15.89 -16.65
N GLY A 336 10.63 16.00 -17.38
CA GLY A 336 10.28 15.08 -18.46
C GLY A 336 9.93 13.66 -17.98
N GLU A 337 9.87 13.43 -16.66
CA GLU A 337 9.58 12.11 -16.10
C GLU A 337 8.10 11.76 -16.22
N SER A 338 7.80 10.52 -16.61
CA SER A 338 6.44 9.98 -16.65
C SER A 338 6.05 9.36 -15.32
N PHE A 339 4.90 9.78 -14.77
CA PHE A 339 4.24 9.11 -13.66
C PHE A 339 3.53 7.84 -14.16
N ASN A 340 4.18 6.70 -13.95
CA ASN A 340 3.66 5.39 -14.34
C ASN A 340 2.85 4.77 -13.20
N TYR A 341 1.60 4.39 -13.47
CA TYR A 341 0.68 3.75 -12.52
C TYR A 341 -0.25 2.78 -13.26
N ALA A 342 -0.90 1.88 -12.52
CA ALA A 342 -1.94 0.97 -13.01
C ALA A 342 -3.34 1.45 -12.61
N ALA A 343 -4.35 1.03 -13.36
CA ALA A 343 -5.73 1.44 -13.12
C ALA A 343 -6.22 1.00 -11.73
N GLY A 344 -6.92 1.88 -11.02
CA GLY A 344 -7.41 1.64 -9.66
C GLY A 344 -6.38 1.84 -8.54
N GLN A 345 -5.12 2.18 -8.85
CA GLN A 345 -4.12 2.54 -7.85
C GLN A 345 -4.41 3.89 -7.17
N TYR A 346 -3.78 4.11 -6.01
CA TYR A 346 -3.91 5.32 -5.22
C TYR A 346 -2.54 5.90 -4.86
N VAL A 347 -2.52 7.16 -4.40
CA VAL A 347 -1.31 7.84 -3.91
C VAL A 347 -1.58 8.44 -2.53
N PHE A 348 -0.53 8.79 -1.81
CA PHE A 348 -0.63 9.69 -0.68
C PHE A 348 -0.27 11.11 -1.13
N LEU A 349 -1.20 12.05 -0.89
CA LEU A 349 -0.99 13.46 -1.10
C LEU A 349 -0.66 14.16 0.22
N CYS A 350 0.30 15.07 0.16
CA CYS A 350 0.58 16.02 1.23
C CYS A 350 0.60 17.44 0.64
N VAL A 351 -0.04 18.37 1.34
CA VAL A 351 -0.09 19.78 0.98
C VAL A 351 0.59 20.54 2.13
N PRO A 352 1.88 20.90 1.98
CA PRO A 352 2.67 21.47 3.07
C PRO A 352 2.09 22.73 3.70
N SER A 353 1.34 23.53 2.94
CA SER A 353 0.66 24.73 3.43
C SER A 353 -0.47 24.43 4.42
N ILE A 354 -1.06 23.22 4.38
CA ILE A 354 -2.04 22.76 5.36
C ILE A 354 -1.32 22.04 6.51
N SER A 355 -0.45 21.09 6.17
CA SER A 355 0.32 20.31 7.13
C SER A 355 1.47 19.62 6.43
N SER A 356 2.69 19.75 6.97
CA SER A 356 3.87 19.04 6.45
C SER A 356 3.97 17.58 6.92
N LEU A 357 3.13 17.17 7.88
CA LEU A 357 3.17 15.84 8.50
C LEU A 357 2.02 14.92 8.03
N GLN A 358 0.91 15.51 7.61
CA GLN A 358 -0.29 14.78 7.22
C GLN A 358 -0.22 14.38 5.74
N TRP A 359 -0.37 13.07 5.51
CA TRP A 359 -0.41 12.47 4.18
C TRP A 359 -1.71 11.69 4.07
N HIS A 360 -2.51 11.99 3.05
CA HIS A 360 -3.84 11.44 2.89
C HIS A 360 -3.92 10.59 1.63
N PRO A 361 -4.49 9.37 1.69
CA PRO A 361 -4.62 8.49 0.54
C PRO A 361 -5.76 8.97 -0.38
N PHE A 362 -5.48 9.05 -1.68
CA PHE A 362 -6.47 9.34 -2.71
C PHE A 362 -6.25 8.45 -3.93
N THR A 363 -7.33 7.86 -4.41
CA THR A 363 -7.31 7.03 -5.62
C THR A 363 -7.06 7.89 -6.85
N ILE A 364 -6.20 7.40 -7.75
CA ILE A 364 -6.00 8.01 -9.06
C ILE A 364 -7.23 7.68 -9.90
N SER A 365 -8.02 8.70 -10.20
CA SER A 365 -9.30 8.56 -10.91
C SER A 365 -9.16 8.56 -12.43
N SER A 366 -8.03 9.06 -12.94
CA SER A 366 -7.65 8.96 -14.36
C SER A 366 -7.13 7.56 -14.69
N SER A 367 -7.22 7.17 -15.96
CA SER A 367 -6.60 5.96 -16.47
C SER A 367 -5.11 6.16 -16.82
N PRO A 368 -4.24 5.13 -16.72
CA PRO A 368 -2.80 5.21 -17.02
C PRO A 368 -2.42 5.79 -18.38
N HIS A 369 -3.30 5.70 -19.38
CA HIS A 369 -3.08 6.23 -20.73
C HIS A 369 -3.36 7.74 -20.83
N GLU A 370 -4.10 8.31 -19.88
CA GLU A 370 -4.50 9.72 -19.91
C GLU A 370 -3.28 10.64 -19.73
N PRO A 371 -3.29 11.84 -20.33
CA PRO A 371 -2.17 12.79 -20.23
C PRO A 371 -2.08 13.48 -18.87
N MET A 372 -3.19 13.52 -18.11
CA MET A 372 -3.26 14.16 -16.79
C MET A 372 -3.54 13.11 -15.72
N VAL A 373 -2.83 13.22 -14.59
CA VAL A 373 -3.11 12.45 -13.38
C VAL A 373 -4.17 13.20 -12.60
N THR A 374 -5.32 12.56 -12.36
CA THR A 374 -6.50 13.23 -11.79
C THR A 374 -6.95 12.59 -10.48
N PHE A 375 -7.25 13.43 -9.48
CA PHE A 375 -7.83 13.04 -8.20
C PHE A 375 -9.16 13.75 -7.98
N HIS A 376 -10.11 13.04 -7.37
CA HIS A 376 -11.39 13.61 -6.92
C HIS A 376 -11.44 13.52 -5.39
N ILE A 377 -11.35 14.66 -4.72
CA ILE A 377 -11.23 14.76 -3.27
C ILE A 377 -12.53 15.33 -2.72
N LYS A 378 -13.31 14.50 -2.03
CA LYS A 378 -14.52 14.96 -1.33
C LYS A 378 -14.16 15.55 0.04
N ALA A 379 -14.72 16.70 0.39
CA ALA A 379 -14.53 17.29 1.71
C ALA A 379 -15.32 16.52 2.78
N LEU A 380 -14.61 15.73 3.60
CA LEU A 380 -15.17 14.84 4.62
C LEU A 380 -14.55 15.02 6.01
N GLY A 381 -13.44 15.75 6.13
CA GLY A 381 -12.75 16.00 7.38
C GLY A 381 -11.87 17.25 7.33
N ASP A 382 -11.30 17.62 8.47
CA ASP A 382 -10.62 18.91 8.68
C ASP A 382 -9.59 19.25 7.60
N TRP A 383 -8.74 18.29 7.24
CA TRP A 383 -7.73 18.49 6.20
C TRP A 383 -8.35 18.77 4.83
N THR A 384 -9.34 17.97 4.42
CA THR A 384 -10.02 18.14 3.13
C THR A 384 -10.87 19.41 3.07
N TYR A 385 -11.48 19.83 4.20
CA TYR A 385 -12.19 21.11 4.29
C TYR A 385 -11.22 22.29 4.17
N LYS A 386 -10.08 22.25 4.85
CA LYS A 386 -9.03 23.26 4.71
C LYS A 386 -8.51 23.35 3.28
N LEU A 387 -8.31 22.21 2.61
CA LEU A 387 -7.91 22.17 1.21
C LEU A 387 -8.96 22.85 0.32
N GLN A 388 -10.24 22.52 0.50
CA GLN A 388 -11.32 23.13 -0.27
C GLN A 388 -11.43 24.63 -0.02
N LEU A 389 -11.29 25.08 1.24
CA LEU A 389 -11.30 26.51 1.60
C LEU A 389 -10.13 27.28 0.99
N MET A 390 -8.92 26.70 0.97
CA MET A 390 -7.75 27.31 0.32
C MET A 390 -7.99 27.53 -1.17
N VAL A 391 -8.65 26.57 -1.84
CA VAL A 391 -8.98 26.71 -3.26
C VAL A 391 -10.10 27.72 -3.45
N ALA A 392 -11.17 27.65 -2.66
CA ALA A 392 -12.29 28.58 -2.72
C ALA A 392 -11.86 30.05 -2.50
N ALA A 393 -10.85 30.30 -1.67
CA ALA A 393 -10.30 31.64 -1.45
C ALA A 393 -9.60 32.23 -2.69
N VAL A 394 -9.19 31.39 -3.64
CA VAL A 394 -8.47 31.79 -4.87
C VAL A 394 -9.37 31.66 -6.11
N SER A 395 -10.34 30.75 -6.07
CA SER A 395 -11.21 30.37 -7.19
C SER A 395 -12.44 31.27 -7.37
N GLY A 396 -12.19 32.54 -7.69
CA GLY A 396 -13.21 33.41 -8.29
C GLY A 396 -13.47 33.13 -9.79
N ARG A 397 -12.80 32.15 -10.42
CA ARG A 397 -12.89 31.78 -11.84
C ARG A 397 -12.63 30.27 -12.06
N ASP A 398 -13.11 29.76 -13.20
CA ASP A 398 -12.88 28.39 -13.70
C ASP A 398 -11.38 28.08 -13.90
N ASP A 399 -10.99 26.82 -13.66
CA ASP A 399 -9.65 26.21 -13.74
C ASP A 399 -8.47 27.09 -13.28
N VAL A 400 -8.19 27.03 -11.98
CA VAL A 400 -7.12 27.85 -11.37
C VAL A 400 -5.87 27.02 -11.12
N VAL A 401 -4.71 27.61 -11.43
CA VAL A 401 -3.41 27.10 -11.00
C VAL A 401 -3.41 27.00 -9.47
N ALA A 402 -2.99 25.86 -8.92
CA ALA A 402 -3.04 25.63 -7.48
C ALA A 402 -2.25 26.73 -6.74
N PRO A 403 -2.75 27.22 -5.59
CA PRO A 403 -2.01 28.17 -4.77
C PRO A 403 -0.94 27.50 -3.89
N PHE A 404 -0.75 26.18 -4.01
CA PHE A 404 0.12 25.38 -3.16
C PHE A 404 0.87 24.33 -3.98
N ASP A 405 2.04 23.96 -3.49
CA ASP A 405 2.76 22.80 -3.98
C ASP A 405 2.14 21.52 -3.42
N ILE A 406 2.22 20.42 -4.17
CA ILE A 406 1.76 19.11 -3.71
C ILE A 406 2.93 18.13 -3.65
N LEU A 407 2.94 17.34 -2.59
CA LEU A 407 3.83 16.20 -2.44
C LEU A 407 3.04 14.93 -2.77
N VAL A 408 3.54 14.15 -3.73
CA VAL A 408 2.92 12.90 -4.17
C VAL A 408 3.84 11.73 -3.78
N ASP A 409 3.31 10.77 -3.02
CA ASP A 409 3.98 9.50 -2.70
C ASP A 409 3.13 8.35 -3.25
N GLY A 410 3.71 7.53 -4.13
CA GLY A 410 3.00 6.48 -4.84
C GLY A 410 3.54 6.22 -6.25
N PRO A 411 2.84 5.41 -7.06
CA PRO A 411 1.52 4.83 -6.80
C PRO A 411 1.54 3.60 -5.88
N TYR A 412 0.40 3.29 -5.28
CA TYR A 412 0.15 2.16 -4.37
C TYR A 412 -1.14 1.42 -4.72
N GLY A 413 -1.26 0.22 -4.17
CA GLY A 413 -2.40 -0.66 -4.40
C GLY A 413 -2.17 -1.63 -5.56
N SER A 414 -2.81 -2.78 -5.47
CA SER A 414 -2.89 -3.77 -6.54
C SER A 414 -4.28 -4.34 -6.51
N LEU A 415 -4.90 -4.52 -7.67
CA LEU A 415 -6.20 -5.18 -7.73
C LEU A 415 -6.05 -6.64 -7.30
N SER A 416 -7.01 -7.14 -6.54
CA SER A 416 -7.05 -8.54 -6.10
C SER A 416 -7.46 -9.50 -7.21
N ILE A 417 -7.92 -8.96 -8.34
CA ILE A 417 -8.34 -9.67 -9.54
C ILE A 417 -7.36 -9.37 -10.67
N ASP A 418 -7.12 -10.36 -11.52
CA ASP A 418 -6.27 -10.19 -12.69
C ASP A 418 -7.05 -9.54 -13.84
N ILE A 419 -7.07 -8.21 -13.85
CA ILE A 419 -7.63 -7.48 -14.98
C ILE A 419 -6.62 -7.27 -16.11
N GLU A 420 -5.34 -7.60 -15.90
CA GLU A 420 -4.27 -7.32 -16.85
C GLU A 420 -4.22 -8.37 -17.95
N ASP A 421 -4.38 -9.66 -17.62
CA ASP A 421 -4.47 -10.72 -18.61
C ASP A 421 -5.75 -10.56 -19.47
N PRO A 422 -5.60 -10.37 -20.80
CA PRO A 422 -6.71 -10.23 -21.71
C PRO A 422 -7.67 -11.42 -21.73
N ASN A 423 -7.19 -12.62 -21.36
CA ASN A 423 -7.91 -13.88 -21.52
C ASN A 423 -8.66 -14.34 -20.27
N THR A 424 -8.48 -13.67 -19.12
CA THR A 424 -9.07 -14.12 -17.85
C THR A 424 -10.59 -13.89 -17.79
N TYR A 425 -11.05 -12.72 -18.26
CA TYR A 425 -12.44 -12.29 -18.10
C TYR A 425 -13.01 -11.74 -19.41
N SER A 426 -14.17 -12.27 -19.83
CA SER A 426 -14.93 -11.78 -20.99
C SER A 426 -16.04 -10.79 -20.62
N HIS A 427 -16.55 -10.85 -19.40
CA HIS A 427 -17.57 -9.94 -18.89
C HIS A 427 -17.10 -9.32 -17.58
N VAL A 428 -17.22 -8.00 -17.47
CA VAL A 428 -16.83 -7.23 -16.28
C VAL A 428 -18.05 -6.49 -15.75
N VAL A 429 -18.37 -6.67 -14.48
CA VAL A 429 -19.41 -5.89 -13.79
C VAL A 429 -18.77 -5.14 -12.63
N LEU A 430 -18.90 -3.82 -12.63
CA LEU A 430 -18.29 -2.92 -11.65
C LEU A 430 -19.39 -2.32 -10.79
N PHE A 431 -19.44 -2.68 -9.53
CA PHE A 431 -20.37 -2.10 -8.55
C PHE A 431 -19.66 -1.00 -7.77
N SER A 432 -20.23 0.19 -7.72
CA SER A 432 -19.63 1.32 -7.02
C SER A 432 -20.64 2.15 -6.24
N GLY A 433 -20.18 2.79 -5.17
CA GLY A 433 -21.02 3.65 -4.33
C GLY A 433 -20.22 4.80 -3.74
N GLY A 434 -20.76 6.01 -3.82
CA GLY A 434 -20.13 7.22 -3.29
C GLY A 434 -18.72 7.45 -3.84
N ILE A 435 -17.73 7.64 -2.96
CA ILE A 435 -16.32 7.86 -3.37
C ILE A 435 -15.68 6.62 -4.01
N GLY A 436 -16.29 5.44 -3.85
CA GLY A 436 -15.84 4.18 -4.49
C GLY A 436 -15.93 4.21 -6.02
N MET A 437 -16.58 5.22 -6.60
CA MET A 437 -16.57 5.50 -8.04
C MET A 437 -15.17 5.81 -8.58
N THR A 438 -14.27 6.36 -7.76
CA THR A 438 -12.96 6.85 -8.21
C THR A 438 -12.04 5.77 -8.78
N PRO A 439 -11.79 4.60 -8.12
CA PRO A 439 -11.04 3.51 -8.74
C PRO A 439 -11.75 2.94 -9.96
N MET A 440 -13.08 2.82 -9.91
CA MET A 440 -13.85 2.20 -10.97
C MET A 440 -13.83 3.03 -12.25
N ARG A 441 -13.84 4.36 -12.14
CA ARG A 441 -13.62 5.26 -13.28
C ARG A 441 -12.28 5.00 -13.97
N SER A 442 -11.20 4.88 -13.20
CA SER A 442 -9.87 4.57 -13.72
C SER A 442 -9.85 3.23 -14.47
N ILE A 443 -10.47 2.20 -13.87
CA ILE A 443 -10.56 0.85 -14.45
C ILE A 443 -11.40 0.82 -15.73
N VAL A 444 -12.58 1.45 -15.75
CA VAL A 444 -13.45 1.51 -16.94
C VAL A 444 -12.72 2.20 -18.09
N ASN A 445 -12.14 3.37 -17.84
CA ASN A 445 -11.43 4.12 -18.87
C ASN A 445 -10.22 3.35 -19.40
N TRP A 446 -9.54 2.60 -18.53
CA TRP A 446 -8.45 1.71 -18.93
C TRP A 446 -8.93 0.54 -19.78
N LEU A 447 -9.97 -0.17 -19.36
CA LEU A 447 -10.58 -1.27 -20.13
C LEU A 447 -11.06 -0.79 -21.51
N HIS A 448 -11.74 0.34 -21.56
CA HIS A 448 -12.21 0.97 -22.79
C HIS A 448 -11.04 1.23 -23.76
N HIS A 449 -9.94 1.80 -23.27
CA HIS A 449 -8.75 2.00 -24.11
C HIS A 449 -8.11 0.69 -24.56
N GLN A 450 -8.04 -0.33 -23.70
CA GLN A 450 -7.49 -1.63 -24.07
C GLN A 450 -8.31 -2.32 -25.17
N VAL A 451 -9.65 -2.21 -25.13
CA VAL A 451 -10.53 -2.78 -26.16
C VAL A 451 -10.35 -2.03 -27.49
N HIS A 452 -10.35 -0.69 -27.47
CA HIS A 452 -10.33 0.10 -28.70
C HIS A 452 -8.93 0.33 -29.31
N HIS A 453 -7.88 0.36 -28.49
CA HIS A 453 -6.52 0.74 -28.89
C HIS A 453 -5.47 -0.32 -28.52
N GLY A 454 -5.75 -1.17 -27.53
CA GLY A 454 -4.82 -2.18 -27.03
C GLY A 454 -5.00 -3.59 -27.62
N GLY A 455 -5.98 -3.79 -28.50
CA GLY A 455 -6.24 -5.09 -29.15
C GLY A 455 -6.83 -6.16 -28.21
N ARG A 456 -7.49 -5.76 -27.12
CA ARG A 456 -8.19 -6.68 -26.21
C ARG A 456 -9.59 -7.01 -26.75
N PHE A 457 -9.73 -8.11 -27.47
CA PHE A 457 -11.01 -8.49 -28.11
C PHE A 457 -11.91 -9.38 -27.24
N ASN A 458 -11.38 -10.02 -26.21
CA ASN A 458 -12.14 -10.99 -25.41
C ASN A 458 -13.13 -10.36 -24.42
N VAL A 459 -13.02 -9.06 -24.14
CA VAL A 459 -13.97 -8.36 -23.27
C VAL A 459 -15.19 -7.97 -24.10
N GLU A 460 -16.26 -8.75 -23.98
CA GLU A 460 -17.50 -8.54 -24.73
C GLU A 460 -18.40 -7.50 -24.09
N ARG A 461 -18.47 -7.45 -22.74
CA ARG A 461 -19.35 -6.51 -22.01
C ARG A 461 -18.70 -5.98 -20.75
N VAL A 462 -18.83 -4.66 -20.55
CA VAL A 462 -18.51 -3.98 -19.29
C VAL A 462 -19.77 -3.29 -18.80
N HIS A 463 -20.28 -3.70 -17.64
CA HIS A 463 -21.43 -3.09 -16.98
C HIS A 463 -20.96 -2.32 -15.75
N PHE A 464 -21.40 -1.08 -15.62
CA PHE A 464 -21.11 -0.23 -14.46
C PHE A 464 -22.41 0.02 -13.71
N VAL A 465 -22.44 -0.38 -12.43
CA VAL A 465 -23.60 -0.32 -11.53
C VAL A 465 -23.34 0.67 -10.40
#